data_AF-A0A497NZY7-F1
#
_entry.id   AF-A0A497NZY7-F1
#
_cell.length_a   1.000
_cell.length_b   1.000
_cell.length_c   1.000
_cell.angle_alpha   90.00
_cell.angle_beta   90.00
_cell.angle_gamma   90.00
#
_symmetry.space_group_name_H-M   'P 1'
#
loop_
_entity.id
_entity.type
_entity.pdbx_description
1 polymer ?
#
loop_
_entity_poly.entity_id
_entity_poly.type
_entity_poly.pdbx_seq_one_letter_code
_entity_poly.pdbx_strand_id
1 'polypeptide(L)'
;MTQKSILTAFTTAIVTLKPSRIVADGDDSDWKHTLPLIIEMERDLSRNNYKLGVADIKEVFLIQDAENLYFLIKFWDPVNFNLNPNHDEVLTSLYVNIYVKEWSKPILQVYIHPLWGKMHKYIGVDFDGDDDYEEESDRVGEITLAYKNNIIEFSISLGIIREITKKLLGHTSNELELEIFSCAWLSSDGGYHGDLDFLKRVTYNID
;
A
#
# COMPACT_ATOMS: atom_id res chain seq x y z
N MET A 1 23.71 18.65 6.41
CA MET A 1 22.41 18.07 6.02
C MET A 1 21.50 18.15 7.22
N THR A 2 20.48 18.97 7.15
CA THR A 2 19.53 19.19 8.25
C THR A 2 18.40 18.18 8.07
N GLN A 3 18.34 17.18 8.95
CA GLN A 3 17.28 16.20 8.99
C GLN A 3 16.00 16.93 9.42
N LYS A 4 15.06 17.15 8.48
CA LYS A 4 13.74 17.69 8.81
C LYS A 4 12.97 16.62 9.57
N SER A 5 12.61 16.90 10.82
CA SER A 5 11.74 16.03 11.61
C SER A 5 10.29 16.20 11.15
N ILE A 6 9.75 15.17 10.49
CA ILE A 6 8.33 15.08 10.13
C ILE A 6 7.53 14.75 11.40
N LEU A 7 6.65 15.67 11.79
CA LEU A 7 5.78 15.55 12.96
C LEU A 7 4.52 14.76 12.57
N THR A 8 4.59 13.44 12.63
CA THR A 8 3.43 12.55 12.41
C THR A 8 2.62 12.45 13.71
N ALA A 9 1.33 12.79 13.67
CA ALA A 9 0.43 12.62 14.82
C ALA A 9 -0.05 11.16 14.90
N PHE A 10 0.18 10.51 16.04
CA PHE A 10 -0.28 9.15 16.29
C PHE A 10 -1.73 9.18 16.80
N THR A 11 -2.63 8.47 16.13
CA THR A 11 -3.94 8.12 16.67
C THR A 11 -4.07 6.61 16.67
N THR A 12 -4.35 6.02 17.83
CA THR A 12 -4.84 4.64 17.91
C THR A 12 -6.25 4.67 17.32
N ALA A 13 -6.41 4.23 16.07
CA ALA A 13 -7.70 4.22 15.40
C ALA A 13 -8.57 3.11 15.99
N ILE A 14 -9.70 3.48 16.60
CA ILE A 14 -10.77 2.55 16.95
C ILE A 14 -11.52 2.24 15.65
N VAL A 15 -11.47 0.98 15.22
CA VAL A 15 -12.03 0.51 13.94
C VAL A 15 -13.56 0.65 13.97
N THR A 16 -14.12 1.18 12.89
CA THR A 16 -15.57 1.22 12.68
C THR A 16 -15.94 0.13 11.68
N LEU A 17 -16.65 -0.91 12.12
CA LEU A 17 -17.24 -1.91 11.24
C LEU A 17 -18.29 -1.26 10.34
N LYS A 18 -18.14 -1.35 9.02
CA LYS A 18 -19.15 -0.82 8.08
C LYS A 18 -20.18 -1.93 7.79
N PRO A 19 -21.49 -1.68 7.94
CA PRO A 19 -22.53 -2.68 7.68
C PRO A 19 -22.76 -2.94 6.18
N SER A 20 -22.16 -2.15 5.30
CA SER A 20 -22.26 -2.27 3.85
C SER A 20 -20.88 -2.38 3.22
N ARG A 21 -20.75 -3.29 2.25
CA ARG A 21 -19.53 -3.51 1.45
C ARG A 21 -19.05 -2.20 0.80
N ILE A 22 -17.76 -1.90 0.93
CA ILE A 22 -17.09 -0.85 0.17
C ILE A 22 -16.92 -1.33 -1.27
N VAL A 23 -17.23 -0.46 -2.23
CA VAL A 23 -16.96 -0.71 -3.64
C VAL A 23 -15.69 0.04 -4.01
N ALA A 24 -14.69 -0.68 -4.54
CA ALA A 24 -13.50 -0.03 -5.09
C ALA A 24 -13.84 0.50 -6.49
N ASP A 25 -14.17 1.79 -6.58
CA ASP A 25 -14.53 2.49 -7.83
C ASP A 25 -13.75 3.80 -8.05
N GLY A 26 -12.87 4.14 -7.10
CA GLY A 26 -12.05 5.35 -7.12
C GLY A 26 -12.81 6.60 -6.67
N ASP A 27 -13.93 6.44 -5.98
CA ASP A 27 -14.73 7.51 -5.39
C ASP A 27 -14.78 7.40 -3.86
N ASP A 28 -14.42 8.47 -3.17
CA ASP A 28 -14.32 8.45 -1.71
C ASP A 28 -15.67 8.63 -0.98
N SER A 29 -16.80 8.65 -1.69
CA SER A 29 -18.11 8.92 -1.06
C SER A 29 -18.50 7.85 -0.04
N ASP A 30 -18.06 6.61 -0.25
CA ASP A 30 -18.23 5.49 0.67
C ASP A 30 -17.44 5.64 1.98
N TRP A 31 -16.53 6.61 2.05
CA TRP A 31 -15.60 6.84 3.15
C TRP A 31 -15.88 8.09 3.97
N LYS A 32 -16.97 8.83 3.65
CA LYS A 32 -17.32 10.12 4.27
C LYS A 32 -17.41 10.14 5.80
N HIS A 33 -17.64 8.99 6.43
CA HIS A 33 -17.77 8.85 7.88
C HIS A 33 -16.61 8.06 8.50
N THR A 34 -15.60 7.73 7.71
CA THR A 34 -14.39 7.03 8.13
C THR A 34 -13.31 8.06 8.42
N LEU A 35 -12.67 7.95 9.58
CA LEU A 35 -11.47 8.75 9.86
C LEU A 35 -10.25 8.08 9.21
N PRO A 36 -9.31 8.87 8.66
CA PRO A 36 -8.07 8.32 8.14
C PRO A 36 -7.26 7.68 9.28
N LEU A 37 -6.64 6.55 8.97
CA LEU A 37 -5.65 5.88 9.81
C LEU A 37 -4.34 6.67 9.86
N ILE A 38 -3.92 7.25 8.73
CA ILE A 38 -2.70 8.05 8.59
C ILE A 38 -3.05 9.36 7.90
N ILE A 39 -2.50 10.46 8.42
CA ILE A 39 -2.55 11.78 7.79
C ILE A 39 -1.13 12.35 7.76
N GLU A 40 -0.63 12.63 6.56
CA GLU A 40 0.56 13.45 6.36
C GLU A 40 0.13 14.91 6.23
N MET A 41 0.58 15.73 7.19
CA MET A 41 0.11 17.11 7.37
C MET A 41 0.72 18.07 6.34
N GLU A 42 1.87 17.71 5.77
CA GLU A 42 2.62 18.55 4.85
C GLU A 42 2.96 17.76 3.58
N ARG A 43 2.95 18.48 2.46
CA ARG A 43 3.40 17.98 1.16
C ARG A 43 4.86 18.35 0.95
N ASP A 44 5.68 17.44 0.44
CA ASP A 44 7.04 17.79 0.05
C ASP A 44 7.06 18.52 -1.30
N LEU A 45 7.29 19.83 -1.27
CA LEU A 45 7.39 20.67 -2.46
C LEU A 45 8.83 20.85 -2.95
N SER A 46 9.81 20.21 -2.31
CA SER A 46 11.24 20.38 -2.63
C SER A 46 11.67 19.68 -3.92
N ARG A 47 10.87 18.72 -4.40
CA ARG A 47 11.14 17.89 -5.57
C ARG A 47 9.89 17.69 -6.43
N ASN A 48 10.07 17.24 -7.67
CA ASN A 48 8.96 16.90 -8.57
C ASN A 48 8.72 15.39 -8.53
N ASN A 49 7.88 14.95 -7.60
CA ASN A 49 7.60 13.53 -7.35
C ASN A 49 7.09 12.78 -8.59
N TYR A 50 6.22 13.42 -9.39
CA TYR A 50 5.74 12.83 -10.64
C TYR A 50 6.88 12.45 -11.58
N LYS A 51 7.87 13.35 -11.75
CA LYS A 51 9.03 13.08 -12.60
C LYS A 51 9.99 12.05 -12.01
N LEU A 52 10.06 11.97 -10.69
CA LEU A 52 10.87 11.00 -9.98
C LEU A 52 10.20 9.63 -9.90
N GLY A 53 8.93 9.49 -10.33
CA GLY A 53 8.20 8.23 -10.20
C GLY A 53 7.82 7.90 -8.76
N VAL A 54 7.75 8.87 -7.86
CA VAL A 54 7.30 8.68 -6.47
C VAL A 54 5.98 9.41 -6.26
N ALA A 55 5.17 8.95 -5.30
CA ALA A 55 3.93 9.63 -4.93
C ALA A 55 3.87 9.89 -3.43
N ASP A 56 3.81 11.17 -3.06
CA ASP A 56 3.62 11.60 -1.67
C ASP A 56 2.21 11.20 -1.21
N ILE A 57 2.17 10.30 -0.24
CA ILE A 57 0.91 9.84 0.34
C ILE A 57 0.39 10.94 1.29
N LYS A 58 -0.88 11.30 1.14
CA LYS A 58 -1.55 12.33 1.93
C LYS A 58 -2.35 11.72 3.08
N GLU A 59 -3.25 10.80 2.74
CA GLU A 59 -4.16 10.17 3.70
C GLU A 59 -4.29 8.69 3.38
N VAL A 60 -4.32 7.87 4.43
CA VAL A 60 -4.63 6.43 4.32
C VAL A 60 -5.86 6.17 5.17
N PHE A 61 -6.89 5.58 4.58
CA PHE A 61 -8.09 5.11 5.25
C PHE A 61 -8.11 3.60 5.21
N LEU A 62 -8.57 3.01 6.31
CA LEU A 62 -8.63 1.57 6.49
C LEU A 62 -9.88 1.19 7.26
N ILE A 63 -10.67 0.28 6.70
CA ILE A 63 -11.87 -0.29 7.32
C ILE A 63 -12.00 -1.76 6.90
N GLN A 64 -12.80 -2.51 7.63
CA GLN A 64 -13.05 -3.91 7.33
C GLN A 64 -14.53 -4.27 7.37
N ASP A 65 -14.87 -5.36 6.71
CA ASP A 65 -16.06 -6.15 6.96
C ASP A 65 -15.68 -7.58 7.41
N ALA A 66 -16.61 -8.52 7.33
CA ALA A 66 -16.35 -9.90 7.74
C ALA A 66 -15.36 -10.65 6.84
N GLU A 67 -15.14 -10.19 5.61
CA GLU A 67 -14.39 -10.89 4.57
C GLU A 67 -13.13 -10.16 4.13
N ASN A 68 -13.13 -8.83 4.15
CA ASN A 68 -12.11 -8.01 3.52
C ASN A 68 -11.65 -6.84 4.40
N LEU A 69 -10.38 -6.50 4.21
CA LEU A 69 -9.78 -5.25 4.64
C LEU A 69 -9.70 -4.32 3.43
N TYR A 70 -10.29 -3.13 3.55
CA TYR A 70 -10.42 -2.13 2.49
C TYR A 70 -9.48 -0.96 2.72
N PHE A 71 -8.79 -0.56 1.67
CA PHE A 71 -7.87 0.56 1.66
C PHE A 71 -8.39 1.65 0.75
N LEU A 72 -8.31 2.89 1.22
CA LEU A 72 -8.34 4.07 0.37
C LEU A 72 -7.09 4.90 0.67
N ILE A 73 -6.31 5.20 -0.36
CA ILE A 73 -5.08 5.97 -0.27
C ILE A 73 -5.24 7.21 -1.16
N LYS A 74 -5.11 8.40 -0.55
CA LYS A 74 -5.09 9.67 -1.26
C LYS A 74 -3.67 10.18 -1.34
N PHE A 75 -3.32 10.74 -2.49
CA PHE A 75 -2.01 11.35 -2.73
C PHE A 75 -2.13 12.87 -2.81
N TRP A 76 -1.04 13.55 -2.46
CA TRP A 76 -0.92 14.99 -2.67
C TRP A 76 -0.84 15.35 -4.16
N ASP A 77 -0.25 14.46 -4.95
CA ASP A 77 0.07 14.63 -6.35
C ASP A 77 -0.48 13.48 -7.21
N PRO A 78 -0.60 13.67 -8.54
CA PRO A 78 -0.88 12.58 -9.45
C PRO A 78 0.18 11.48 -9.38
N VAL A 79 -0.28 10.23 -9.37
CA VAL A 79 0.55 9.03 -9.40
C VAL A 79 0.83 8.65 -10.85
N ASN A 80 2.09 8.40 -11.22
CA ASN A 80 2.46 8.04 -12.59
C ASN A 80 2.26 6.53 -12.85
N PHE A 81 1.00 6.13 -13.04
CA PHE A 81 0.60 4.77 -13.45
C PHE A 81 0.47 4.60 -14.97
N ASN A 82 1.34 5.26 -15.74
CA ASN A 82 1.27 5.23 -17.19
C ASN A 82 1.55 3.81 -17.74
N LEU A 83 0.54 3.22 -18.39
CA LEU A 83 0.65 1.89 -19.03
C LEU A 83 1.19 1.96 -20.46
N ASN A 84 1.42 3.15 -21.02
CA ASN A 84 2.10 3.32 -22.30
C ASN A 84 3.20 4.38 -22.12
N PRO A 85 4.23 4.08 -21.31
CA PRO A 85 5.30 5.01 -21.01
C PRO A 85 6.14 5.33 -22.24
N ASN A 86 6.71 6.53 -22.26
CA ASN A 86 7.85 6.80 -23.14
C ASN A 86 9.07 5.97 -22.70
N HIS A 87 10.03 5.81 -23.60
CA HIS A 87 11.33 5.22 -23.28
C HIS A 87 11.98 6.00 -22.13
N ASP A 88 12.40 5.29 -21.07
CA ASP A 88 12.98 5.81 -19.82
C ASP A 88 12.06 6.70 -18.96
N GLU A 89 10.75 6.65 -19.19
CA GLU A 89 9.80 7.26 -18.25
C GLU A 89 9.88 6.54 -16.89
N VAL A 90 9.97 7.32 -15.81
CA VAL A 90 9.95 6.78 -14.44
C VAL A 90 8.52 6.68 -13.96
N LEU A 91 8.12 5.47 -13.59
CA LEU A 91 6.79 5.10 -13.16
C LEU A 91 6.74 4.95 -11.65
N THR A 92 5.55 5.12 -11.11
CA THR A 92 5.31 4.92 -9.68
C THR A 92 4.72 3.56 -9.43
N SER A 93 5.27 2.88 -8.43
CA SER A 93 4.70 1.68 -7.83
C SER A 93 4.29 1.99 -6.40
N LEU A 94 3.23 1.35 -5.94
CA LEU A 94 2.73 1.45 -4.57
C LEU A 94 2.76 0.07 -3.94
N TYR A 95 3.23 0.01 -2.70
CA TYR A 95 3.35 -1.20 -1.93
C TYR A 95 2.68 -1.05 -0.57
N VAL A 96 2.09 -2.14 -0.09
CA VAL A 96 1.63 -2.29 1.29
C VAL A 96 2.21 -3.55 1.88
N ASN A 97 3.15 -3.41 2.80
CA ASN A 97 3.66 -4.51 3.61
C ASN A 97 2.74 -4.69 4.81
N ILE A 98 2.38 -5.95 5.06
CA ILE A 98 1.60 -6.35 6.21
C ILE A 98 2.49 -7.21 7.09
N TYR A 99 2.68 -6.79 8.33
CA TYR A 99 3.44 -7.48 9.35
C TYR A 99 2.51 -8.00 10.43
N VAL A 100 3.02 -8.95 11.19
CA VAL A 100 2.51 -9.37 12.50
C VAL A 100 3.68 -9.29 13.48
N LYS A 101 3.42 -8.84 14.70
CA LYS A 101 4.45 -8.44 15.68
C LYS A 101 5.51 -9.51 15.97
N GLU A 102 5.13 -10.77 15.88
CA GLU A 102 6.00 -11.92 16.11
C GLU A 102 6.88 -12.28 14.90
N TRP A 103 6.77 -11.55 13.78
CA TRP A 103 7.50 -11.77 12.54
C TRP A 103 8.29 -10.53 12.15
N SER A 104 9.59 -10.68 11.90
CA SER A 104 10.48 -9.55 11.59
C SER A 104 10.35 -9.05 10.15
N LYS A 105 9.69 -9.82 9.29
CA LYS A 105 9.50 -9.56 7.86
C LYS A 105 8.02 -9.29 7.60
N PRO A 106 7.63 -8.74 6.44
CA PRO A 106 6.24 -8.82 6.02
C PRO A 106 5.79 -10.28 6.02
N ILE A 107 4.50 -10.52 6.23
CA ILE A 107 3.86 -11.82 5.91
C ILE A 107 3.19 -11.77 4.54
N LEU A 108 2.86 -10.56 4.07
CA LEU A 108 2.27 -10.27 2.77
C LEU A 108 2.80 -8.93 2.30
N GLN A 109 3.01 -8.80 1.00
CA GLN A 109 3.20 -7.53 0.33
C GLN A 109 2.13 -7.38 -0.76
N VAL A 110 1.43 -6.25 -0.78
CA VAL A 110 0.53 -5.88 -1.87
C VAL A 110 1.33 -5.08 -2.89
N TYR A 111 1.25 -5.47 -4.15
CA TYR A 111 1.94 -4.85 -5.27
C TYR A 111 0.92 -4.13 -6.14
N ILE A 112 1.13 -2.84 -6.39
CA ILE A 112 0.41 -2.05 -7.40
C ILE A 112 1.48 -1.40 -8.30
N HIS A 113 1.73 -2.00 -9.45
CA HIS A 113 2.96 -1.79 -10.19
C HIS A 113 2.69 -1.74 -11.73
N PRO A 114 2.87 -0.58 -12.40
CA PRO A 114 2.57 -0.40 -13.82
C PRO A 114 3.74 -0.79 -14.77
N LEU A 115 4.23 -2.03 -14.75
CA LEU A 115 5.33 -2.45 -15.64
C LEU A 115 4.89 -3.11 -16.95
N TRP A 116 5.74 -2.94 -17.97
CA TRP A 116 5.65 -3.63 -19.27
C TRP A 116 4.27 -3.53 -19.93
N GLY A 117 3.65 -2.37 -19.80
CA GLY A 117 2.34 -2.04 -20.36
C GLY A 117 1.14 -2.65 -19.63
N LYS A 118 1.32 -3.12 -18.40
CA LYS A 118 0.26 -3.73 -17.59
C LYS A 118 0.29 -3.20 -16.17
N MET A 119 -0.89 -3.15 -15.55
CA MET A 119 -1.00 -2.92 -14.11
C MET A 119 -0.92 -4.25 -13.38
N HIS A 120 0.22 -4.55 -12.78
CA HIS A 120 0.40 -5.67 -11.87
C HIS A 120 -0.24 -5.31 -10.53
N LYS A 121 -1.21 -6.12 -10.08
CA LYS A 121 -2.01 -5.85 -8.89
C LYS A 121 -2.30 -7.13 -8.11
N TYR A 122 -1.38 -7.49 -7.23
CA TYR A 122 -1.42 -8.80 -6.58
C TYR A 122 -0.89 -8.76 -5.15
N ILE A 123 -1.08 -9.85 -4.43
CA ILE A 123 -0.54 -10.11 -3.10
C ILE A 123 0.55 -11.16 -3.24
N GLY A 124 1.76 -10.84 -2.79
CA GLY A 124 2.92 -11.72 -2.78
C GLY A 124 3.31 -12.14 -1.35
N VAL A 125 3.98 -13.29 -1.25
CA VAL A 125 4.56 -13.83 -0.02
C VAL A 125 5.96 -14.34 -0.33
N ASP A 126 6.93 -14.03 0.52
CA ASP A 126 8.23 -14.70 0.53
C ASP A 126 8.12 -15.96 1.41
N PHE A 127 8.15 -17.15 0.78
CA PHE A 127 8.08 -18.42 1.49
C PHE A 127 9.45 -19.04 1.79
N ASP A 128 10.51 -18.67 1.06
CA ASP A 128 11.85 -19.23 1.25
C ASP A 128 12.73 -18.39 2.19
N GLY A 129 12.27 -17.19 2.51
CA GLY A 129 12.78 -16.33 3.56
C GLY A 129 14.08 -15.63 3.17
N ASP A 130 14.32 -15.38 1.89
CA ASP A 130 15.52 -14.69 1.40
C ASP A 130 15.47 -13.16 1.54
N ASP A 131 14.34 -12.61 2.03
CA ASP A 131 14.06 -11.17 2.16
C ASP A 131 13.87 -10.41 0.84
N ASP A 132 13.86 -11.09 -0.32
CA ASP A 132 13.69 -10.44 -1.62
C ASP A 132 12.27 -10.60 -2.17
N TYR A 133 11.36 -9.86 -1.56
CA TYR A 133 9.98 -9.74 -2.02
C TYR A 133 9.87 -9.20 -3.46
N GLU A 134 10.85 -8.45 -3.94
CA GLU A 134 10.81 -7.84 -5.28
C GLU A 134 11.33 -8.79 -6.37
N GLU A 135 12.23 -9.71 -6.04
CA GLU A 135 12.75 -10.73 -6.98
C GLU A 135 11.94 -12.06 -6.94
N GLU A 136 11.55 -12.59 -5.77
CA GLU A 136 11.06 -13.99 -5.63
C GLU A 136 9.77 -14.14 -4.78
N SER A 137 8.80 -13.22 -4.91
CA SER A 137 7.50 -13.38 -4.22
C SER A 137 6.52 -14.33 -4.93
N ASP A 138 5.93 -15.25 -4.16
CA ASP A 138 4.89 -16.15 -4.63
C ASP A 138 3.52 -15.45 -4.73
N ARG A 139 2.94 -15.56 -5.93
CA ARG A 139 1.54 -15.28 -6.33
C ARG A 139 0.44 -15.83 -5.42
N VAL A 140 0.04 -15.22 -4.30
CA VAL A 140 -1.04 -15.77 -3.44
C VAL A 140 -2.44 -15.19 -3.66
N GLY A 141 -2.56 -14.03 -4.33
CA GLY A 141 -3.88 -13.46 -4.60
C GLY A 141 -3.88 -12.26 -5.54
N GLU A 142 -5.04 -11.97 -6.12
CA GLU A 142 -5.29 -10.74 -6.86
C GLU A 142 -5.98 -9.69 -5.99
N ILE A 143 -5.73 -8.42 -6.27
CA ILE A 143 -6.50 -7.33 -5.69
C ILE A 143 -7.44 -6.70 -6.73
N THR A 144 -8.63 -6.34 -6.27
CA THR A 144 -9.48 -5.41 -7.02
C THR A 144 -8.95 -4.01 -6.76
N LEU A 145 -8.58 -3.29 -7.81
CA LEU A 145 -7.97 -1.95 -7.74
C LEU A 145 -8.79 -0.98 -8.57
N ALA A 146 -9.11 0.18 -8.00
CA ALA A 146 -9.57 1.36 -8.71
C ALA A 146 -8.62 2.54 -8.47
N TYR A 147 -8.41 3.35 -9.50
CA TYR A 147 -7.60 4.56 -9.42
C TYR A 147 -8.28 5.69 -10.18
N LYS A 148 -8.53 6.81 -9.49
CA LYS A 148 -9.17 7.99 -10.06
C LYS A 148 -8.86 9.22 -9.19
N ASN A 149 -8.61 10.37 -9.81
CA ASN A 149 -8.42 11.65 -9.10
C ASN A 149 -7.39 11.59 -7.95
N ASN A 150 -6.25 10.91 -8.14
CA ASN A 150 -5.21 10.73 -7.12
C ASN A 150 -5.69 9.94 -5.88
N ILE A 151 -6.70 9.09 -6.07
CA ILE A 151 -7.25 8.18 -5.06
C ILE A 151 -7.08 6.76 -5.58
N ILE A 152 -6.46 5.92 -4.77
CA ILE A 152 -6.37 4.47 -4.97
C ILE A 152 -7.32 3.80 -3.99
N GLU A 153 -8.13 2.87 -4.48
CA GLU A 153 -8.94 1.99 -3.65
C GLU A 153 -8.66 0.53 -4.00
N PHE A 154 -8.51 -0.29 -2.97
CA PHE A 154 -8.42 -1.73 -3.15
C PHE A 154 -8.86 -2.47 -1.88
N SER A 155 -8.99 -3.78 -2.01
CA SER A 155 -9.30 -4.65 -0.88
C SER A 155 -8.44 -5.90 -0.91
N ILE A 156 -8.11 -6.40 0.28
CA ILE A 156 -7.50 -7.71 0.48
C ILE A 156 -8.42 -8.59 1.31
N SER A 157 -8.43 -9.89 1.03
CA SER A 157 -9.23 -10.82 1.82
C SER A 157 -8.58 -11.06 3.18
N LEU A 158 -9.35 -10.89 4.26
CA LEU A 158 -8.95 -11.30 5.62
C LEU A 158 -8.65 -12.81 5.69
N GLY A 159 -9.29 -13.60 4.81
CA GLY A 159 -9.01 -15.03 4.66
C GLY A 159 -7.56 -15.30 4.27
N ILE A 160 -7.03 -14.58 3.28
CA ILE A 160 -5.63 -14.70 2.83
C ILE A 160 -4.67 -14.32 3.96
N ILE A 161 -4.93 -13.21 4.66
CA ILE A 161 -4.10 -12.79 5.81
C ILE A 161 -4.06 -13.91 6.85
N ARG A 162 -5.22 -14.39 7.30
CA ARG A 162 -5.32 -15.43 8.33
C ARG A 162 -4.68 -16.75 7.90
N GLU A 163 -4.87 -17.16 6.65
CA GLU A 163 -4.27 -18.39 6.10
C GLU A 163 -2.74 -18.31 6.09
N ILE A 164 -2.19 -17.20 5.58
CA ILE A 164 -0.73 -17.04 5.47
C ILE A 164 -0.10 -16.86 6.83
N THR A 165 -0.68 -16.05 7.73
CA THR A 165 -0.21 -15.95 9.12
C THR A 165 -0.16 -17.34 9.78
N LYS A 166 -1.22 -18.14 9.64
CA LYS A 166 -1.26 -19.49 10.21
C LYS A 166 -0.24 -20.43 9.58
N LYS A 167 0.00 -20.33 8.27
CA LYS A 167 0.99 -21.15 7.56
C LYS A 167 2.40 -20.83 8.02
N LEU A 168 2.74 -19.56 8.23
CA LEU A 168 4.07 -19.12 8.63
C LEU A 168 4.33 -19.27 10.15
N LEU A 169 3.34 -18.94 10.99
CA LEU A 169 3.51 -18.87 12.45
C LEU A 169 2.85 -20.01 13.24
N GLY A 170 1.98 -20.81 12.60
CA GLY A 170 1.19 -21.84 13.27
C GLY A 170 -0.04 -21.33 14.03
N HIS A 171 -0.26 -20.01 14.09
CA HIS A 171 -1.43 -19.38 14.68
C HIS A 171 -1.88 -18.15 13.87
N THR A 172 -3.04 -17.59 14.18
CA THR A 172 -3.50 -16.31 13.61
C THR A 172 -3.14 -15.15 14.54
N SER A 173 -3.04 -13.94 13.99
CA SER A 173 -2.97 -12.69 14.75
C SER A 173 -4.10 -11.77 14.28
N ASN A 174 -4.63 -11.00 15.21
CA ASN A 174 -5.54 -9.89 14.93
C ASN A 174 -4.81 -8.56 14.89
N GLU A 175 -3.64 -8.46 15.54
CA GLU A 175 -2.79 -7.26 15.50
C GLU A 175 -1.89 -7.35 14.26
N LEU A 176 -2.08 -6.41 13.34
CA LEU A 176 -1.26 -6.21 12.15
C LEU A 176 -0.44 -4.93 12.30
N GLU A 177 0.73 -4.86 11.69
CA GLU A 177 1.39 -3.59 11.39
C GLU A 177 1.44 -3.38 9.88
N LEU A 178 1.23 -2.15 9.44
CA LEU A 178 1.16 -1.77 8.04
C LEU A 178 2.27 -0.78 7.73
N GLU A 179 3.03 -1.07 6.68
CA GLU A 179 4.00 -0.14 6.08
C GLU A 179 3.57 0.12 4.64
N ILE A 180 3.35 1.38 4.29
CA ILE A 180 2.87 1.78 2.98
C ILE A 180 3.90 2.71 2.38
N PHE A 181 4.31 2.43 1.15
CA PHE A 181 5.33 3.21 0.49
C PHE A 181 5.14 3.23 -1.02
N SER A 182 5.64 4.29 -1.65
CA SER A 182 5.75 4.39 -3.10
C SER A 182 7.21 4.33 -3.54
N CYS A 183 7.42 3.81 -4.74
CA CYS A 183 8.74 3.49 -5.27
C CYS A 183 8.82 3.81 -6.76
N ALA A 184 9.97 4.32 -7.19
CA ALA A 184 10.24 4.69 -8.56
C ALA A 184 10.83 3.53 -9.38
N TRP A 185 10.28 3.30 -10.57
CA TRP A 185 10.70 2.24 -11.49
C TRP A 185 10.91 2.76 -12.91
N LEU A 186 11.98 2.34 -13.56
CA LEU A 186 12.23 2.66 -14.96
C LEU A 186 11.34 1.83 -15.88
N SER A 187 10.66 2.48 -16.83
CA SER A 187 9.79 1.80 -17.78
C SER A 187 10.52 0.86 -18.75
N SER A 188 11.80 1.13 -19.03
CA SER A 188 12.58 0.46 -20.08
C SER A 188 13.02 -0.95 -19.70
N ASP A 189 13.47 -1.15 -18.46
CA ASP A 189 13.95 -2.43 -17.95
C ASP A 189 13.16 -2.94 -16.74
N GLY A 190 12.27 -2.12 -16.16
CA GLY A 190 11.63 -2.44 -14.90
C GLY A 190 12.62 -2.49 -13.75
N GLY A 191 13.70 -1.71 -13.82
CA GLY A 191 14.69 -1.56 -12.75
C GLY A 191 14.29 -0.48 -11.74
N TYR A 192 14.64 -0.72 -10.48
CA TYR A 192 14.45 0.25 -9.39
C TYR A 192 15.25 1.54 -9.68
N HIS A 193 14.58 2.70 -9.58
CA HIS A 193 15.15 4.00 -9.95
C HIS A 193 15.74 4.78 -8.76
N GLY A 194 15.77 4.21 -7.55
CA GLY A 194 16.50 4.80 -6.42
C GLY A 194 15.70 5.79 -5.56
N ASP A 195 14.47 6.15 -5.94
CA ASP A 195 13.61 7.05 -5.20
C ASP A 195 12.45 6.31 -4.51
N LEU A 196 12.25 6.61 -3.22
CA LEU A 196 11.23 6.03 -2.35
C LEU A 196 10.53 7.14 -1.54
N ASP A 197 9.27 6.91 -1.19
CA ASP A 197 8.54 7.64 -0.16
C ASP A 197 7.84 6.64 0.77
N PHE A 198 8.21 6.67 2.06
CA PHE A 198 7.71 5.74 3.07
C PHE A 198 6.84 6.46 4.09
N LEU A 199 5.68 5.90 4.38
CA LEU A 199 4.96 6.21 5.60
C LEU A 199 5.56 5.45 6.78
N LYS A 200 5.41 6.01 7.98
CA LYS A 200 5.70 5.28 9.22
C LYS A 200 4.77 4.07 9.35
N ARG A 201 5.30 3.00 9.97
CA ARG A 201 4.50 1.82 10.31
C ARG A 201 3.37 2.16 11.26
N VAL A 202 2.19 1.58 11.04
CA VAL A 202 1.01 1.78 11.89
C VAL A 202 0.38 0.44 12.24
N THR A 203 0.04 0.29 13.52
CA THR A 203 -0.67 -0.88 14.05
C THR A 203 -2.16 -0.78 13.74
N TYR A 204 -2.75 -1.89 13.29
CA TYR A 204 -4.17 -2.05 13.03
C TYR A 204 -4.67 -3.37 13.65
N ASN A 205 -5.84 -3.33 14.29
CA ASN A 205 -6.45 -4.51 14.88
C ASN A 205 -7.63 -4.99 14.03
N ILE A 206 -7.58 -6.25 13.59
CA ILE A 206 -8.68 -6.94 12.95
C ILE A 206 -9.64 -7.45 14.04
N ASP A 207 -10.89 -7.03 14.01
CA ASP A 207 -11.97 -7.62 14.81
C ASP A 207 -12.31 -9.06 14.40
#